data_AF-A0A562RHT6-F1
#
_entry.id   AF-A0A562RHT6-F1
#
_cell.length_a   1.000
_cell.length_b   1.000
_cell.length_c   1.000
_cell.angle_alpha   90.00
_cell.angle_beta   90.00
_cell.angle_gamma   90.00
#
_symmetry.space_group_name_H-M   'P 1'
#
loop_
_entity.id
_entity.type
_entity.pdbx_description
1 polymer ?
#
loop_
_entity_poly.entity_id
_entity_poly.type
_entity_poly.pdbx_seq_one_letter_code
_entity_poly.pdbx_strand_id
1 'polypeptide(L)'
;MGNRAAFMNLKKTLNIMKNYTKHIPPVPKEGRFYRTYDGSIVYIFEVNHDMGRASAVILQNGSDIIECGDKYDLTLDGYHDADDVTGECVLGLQELLDIRLPAGDVAIPE
;
A
#
# COMPACT_ATOMS: atom_id res chain seq x y z
N MET A 1 10.91 14.53 25.98
CA MET A 1 11.40 13.15 25.78
C MET A 1 10.93 12.51 24.46
N GLY A 2 10.59 13.28 23.41
CA GLY A 2 9.96 12.72 22.18
C GLY A 2 10.91 12.30 21.04
N ASN A 3 12.17 12.74 21.00
CA ASN A 3 13.01 12.58 19.81
C ASN A 3 13.75 11.23 19.68
N ARG A 4 13.91 10.48 20.77
CA ARG A 4 14.79 9.29 20.76
C ARG A 4 14.10 8.06 20.14
N ALA A 5 12.79 7.92 20.33
CA ALA A 5 12.00 6.84 19.75
C ALA A 5 11.79 7.06 18.24
N ALA A 6 11.41 8.27 17.83
CA ALA A 6 11.28 8.64 16.41
C ALA A 6 12.60 8.44 15.64
N PHE A 7 13.74 8.82 16.23
CA PHE A 7 15.04 8.63 15.59
C PHE A 7 15.45 7.15 15.46
N MET A 8 15.08 6.30 16.43
CA MET A 8 15.32 4.86 16.36
C MET A 8 14.46 4.16 15.32
N ASN A 9 13.18 4.56 15.20
CA ASN A 9 12.26 4.04 14.19
C ASN A 9 12.72 4.43 12.78
N LEU A 10 13.03 5.70 12.55
CA LEU A 10 13.58 6.19 11.27
C LEU A 10 14.84 5.44 10.86
N LYS A 11 15.76 5.21 11.81
CA LYS A 11 17.00 4.47 11.55
C LYS A 11 16.75 3.00 11.22
N LYS A 12 15.78 2.35 11.86
CA LYS A 12 15.38 0.96 11.60
C LYS A 12 14.74 0.83 10.22
N THR A 13 13.84 1.75 9.87
CA THR A 13 13.17 1.82 8.57
C THR A 13 14.17 2.07 7.44
N LEU A 14 15.08 3.03 7.59
CA LEU A 14 16.15 3.28 6.61
C LEU A 14 17.09 2.08 6.44
N ASN A 15 17.32 1.29 7.48
CA ASN A 15 18.17 0.10 7.40
C ASN A 15 17.48 -1.06 6.69
N ILE A 16 16.15 -1.16 6.82
CA ILE A 16 15.33 -2.09 6.04
C ILE A 16 15.35 -1.64 4.58
N MET A 17 15.04 -0.37 4.28
CA MET A 17 15.03 0.19 2.92
C MET A 17 16.37 0.05 2.19
N LYS A 18 17.51 0.18 2.91
CA LYS A 18 18.85 -0.02 2.33
C LYS A 18 19.05 -1.41 1.74
N ASN A 19 18.40 -2.44 2.28
CA ASN A 19 18.45 -3.81 1.76
C ASN A 19 17.53 -4.03 0.55
N TYR A 20 16.60 -3.10 0.29
CA TYR A 20 15.64 -3.11 -0.82
C TYR A 20 15.93 -2.01 -1.85
N THR A 21 17.11 -1.38 -1.83
CA THR A 21 17.50 -0.28 -2.75
C THR A 21 17.58 -0.69 -4.23
N LYS A 22 17.48 -1.99 -4.52
CA LYS A 22 17.34 -2.54 -5.89
C LYS A 22 15.98 -3.20 -6.13
N HIS A 23 15.08 -3.16 -5.16
CA HIS A 23 13.72 -3.62 -5.33
C HIS A 23 12.94 -2.49 -5.98
N ILE A 24 12.57 -2.69 -7.25
CA ILE A 24 11.54 -1.89 -7.90
C ILE A 24 10.24 -2.40 -7.26
N PRO A 25 9.55 -1.61 -6.42
CA PRO A 25 8.23 -2.00 -5.94
C PRO A 25 7.36 -2.32 -7.15
N PRO A 26 6.43 -3.27 -7.03
CA PRO A 26 5.72 -3.73 -8.19
C PRO A 26 4.94 -2.57 -8.82
N VAL A 27 5.08 -2.41 -10.14
CA VAL A 27 4.20 -1.52 -10.92
C VAL A 27 2.76 -1.98 -10.66
N PRO A 28 1.89 -1.11 -10.13
CA PRO A 28 0.53 -1.47 -9.81
C PRO A 28 -0.19 -1.85 -11.11
N LYS A 29 -1.05 -2.84 -10.98
CA LYS A 29 -1.89 -3.35 -12.06
C LYS A 29 -3.29 -3.38 -11.54
N GLU A 30 -4.22 -2.84 -12.32
CA GLU A 30 -5.64 -2.97 -12.05
C GLU A 30 -6.03 -4.44 -11.88
N GLY A 31 -6.92 -4.71 -10.93
CA GLY A 31 -7.40 -6.06 -10.64
C GLY A 31 -6.46 -6.88 -9.74
N ARG A 32 -5.47 -6.25 -9.09
CA ARG A 32 -4.47 -6.95 -8.28
C ARG A 32 -4.44 -6.51 -6.82
N PHE A 33 -4.04 -7.44 -5.96
CA PHE A 33 -3.94 -7.27 -4.52
C PHE A 33 -2.50 -7.04 -4.11
N TYR A 34 -2.29 -6.19 -3.12
CA TYR A 34 -0.97 -5.90 -2.59
C TYR A 34 -0.99 -5.80 -1.08
N ARG A 35 0.17 -5.99 -0.46
CA ARG A 35 0.42 -5.62 0.93
C ARG A 35 1.16 -4.29 0.97
N THR A 36 0.81 -3.40 1.89
CA THR A 36 1.54 -2.16 2.17
C THR A 36 2.63 -2.36 3.22
N TYR A 37 3.53 -1.38 3.40
CA TYR A 37 4.58 -1.45 4.43
C TYR A 37 4.06 -1.56 5.86
N ASP A 38 2.86 -1.03 6.14
CA ASP A 38 2.21 -1.15 7.44
C ASP A 38 1.41 -2.45 7.62
N GLY A 39 1.39 -3.32 6.61
CA GLY A 39 0.76 -4.63 6.67
C GLY A 39 -0.69 -4.65 6.18
N SER A 40 -1.24 -3.53 5.72
CA SER A 40 -2.58 -3.47 5.13
C SER A 40 -2.65 -4.28 3.84
N ILE A 41 -3.83 -4.82 3.55
CA ILE A 41 -4.13 -5.46 2.26
C ILE A 41 -4.97 -4.50 1.44
N VAL A 42 -4.51 -4.23 0.22
CA VAL A 42 -5.15 -3.26 -0.67
C VAL A 42 -5.42 -3.87 -2.04
N TYR A 43 -6.42 -3.35 -2.73
CA TYR A 43 -6.78 -3.75 -4.08
C TYR A 43 -6.71 -2.55 -5.02
N ILE A 44 -5.97 -2.72 -6.12
CA ILE A 44 -5.87 -1.72 -7.18
C ILE A 44 -7.04 -1.91 -8.13
N PHE A 45 -7.89 -0.89 -8.25
CA PHE A 45 -9.09 -0.94 -9.08
C PHE A 45 -9.06 0.00 -10.29
N GLU A 46 -8.05 0.87 -10.40
CA GLU A 46 -7.88 1.77 -11.54
C GLU A 46 -6.41 2.14 -11.70
N VAL A 47 -5.92 2.26 -12.95
CA VAL A 47 -4.59 2.78 -13.27
C VAL A 47 -4.70 3.86 -14.35
N ASN A 48 -4.24 5.07 -14.03
CA ASN A 48 -4.18 6.21 -14.94
C ASN A 48 -2.74 6.44 -15.41
N HIS A 49 -2.42 5.93 -16.59
CA HIS A 49 -1.08 6.04 -17.17
C HIS A 49 -0.70 7.48 -17.57
N ASP A 50 -1.67 8.30 -18.00
CA ASP A 50 -1.41 9.67 -18.45
C ASP A 50 -0.99 10.59 -17.30
N MET A 51 -1.53 10.35 -16.11
CA MET A 51 -1.19 11.08 -14.88
C MET A 51 -0.09 10.39 -14.07
N GLY A 52 0.30 9.17 -14.44
CA GLY A 52 1.25 8.38 -13.69
C GLY A 52 0.76 7.97 -12.30
N ARG A 53 -0.55 7.69 -12.16
CA ARG A 53 -1.20 7.37 -10.89
C ARG A 53 -2.06 6.09 -10.95
N ALA A 54 -2.36 5.53 -9.79
CA ALA A 54 -3.28 4.40 -9.63
C ALA A 54 -4.15 4.58 -8.38
N SER A 55 -5.38 4.08 -8.41
CA SER A 55 -6.33 4.19 -7.30
C SER A 55 -6.41 2.85 -6.57
N ALA A 56 -6.32 2.90 -5.24
CA ALA A 56 -6.37 1.72 -4.38
C ALA A 56 -7.46 1.84 -3.31
N VAL A 57 -7.96 0.70 -2.85
CA VAL A 57 -8.87 0.61 -1.69
C VAL A 57 -8.30 -0.35 -0.66
N ILE A 58 -8.42 0.01 0.62
CA ILE A 58 -8.00 -0.81 1.75
C ILE A 58 -9.06 -1.88 2.01
N LEU A 59 -8.65 -3.14 2.00
CA LEU A 59 -9.51 -4.28 2.28
C LEU A 59 -9.32 -4.82 3.69
N GLN A 60 -8.08 -4.75 4.17
CA GLN A 60 -7.73 -5.11 5.54
C GLN A 60 -6.76 -4.10 6.09
N ASN A 61 -7.05 -3.62 7.30
CA ASN A 61 -6.20 -2.69 8.01
C ASN A 61 -4.92 -3.38 8.57
N GLY A 62 -3.77 -2.72 8.39
CA GLY A 62 -2.48 -3.04 9.01
C GLY A 62 -2.03 -2.07 10.12
N SER A 63 -2.63 -0.88 10.26
CA SER A 63 -2.26 0.12 11.28
C SER A 63 -3.45 0.92 11.82
N ASP A 64 -3.36 1.50 13.02
CA ASP A 64 -4.46 2.28 13.61
C ASP A 64 -4.78 3.60 12.90
N ILE A 65 -4.11 3.90 11.78
CA ILE A 65 -4.18 5.18 11.07
C ILE A 65 -5.18 5.14 9.90
N ILE A 66 -5.42 3.96 9.34
CA ILE A 66 -6.26 3.77 8.15
C ILE A 66 -7.35 2.74 8.39
N GLU A 67 -8.50 2.89 7.74
CA GLU A 67 -9.65 2.01 7.93
C GLU A 67 -9.93 1.16 6.68
N CYS A 68 -10.57 0.00 6.88
CA CYS A 68 -11.05 -0.79 5.75
C CYS A 68 -12.11 0.00 4.97
N GLY A 69 -11.97 0.07 3.65
CA GLY A 69 -12.81 0.84 2.74
C GLY A 69 -12.23 2.20 2.35
N ASP A 70 -11.21 2.68 3.05
CA ASP A 70 -10.51 3.90 2.68
C ASP A 70 -9.87 3.77 1.31
N LYS A 71 -9.92 4.87 0.56
CA LYS A 71 -9.37 4.98 -0.80
C LYS A 71 -8.25 5.99 -0.82
N TYR A 72 -7.23 5.70 -1.61
CA TYR A 72 -6.10 6.58 -1.77
C TYR A 72 -5.44 6.42 -3.14
N ASP A 73 -4.74 7.47 -3.56
CA ASP A 73 -4.00 7.50 -4.81
C ASP A 73 -2.54 7.08 -4.60
N LEU A 74 -2.02 6.38 -5.59
CA LEU A 74 -0.67 5.86 -5.68
C LEU A 74 0.01 6.45 -6.91
N THR A 75 1.33 6.61 -6.87
CA THR A 75 2.18 6.78 -8.05
C THR A 75 2.31 5.46 -8.81
N LEU A 76 2.81 5.50 -10.06
CA LEU A 76 3.12 4.30 -10.85
C LEU A 76 4.14 3.36 -10.19
N ASP A 77 4.89 3.83 -9.21
CA ASP A 77 5.85 3.01 -8.46
C ASP A 77 5.22 2.41 -7.19
N GLY A 78 3.90 2.57 -7.00
CA GLY A 78 3.18 2.01 -5.85
C GLY A 78 3.39 2.77 -4.55
N TYR A 79 3.76 4.05 -4.60
CA TYR A 79 3.84 4.91 -3.41
C TYR A 79 2.63 5.80 -3.29
N HIS A 80 2.17 6.06 -2.07
CA HIS A 80 1.09 7.01 -1.84
C HIS A 80 1.43 8.39 -2.37
N ASP A 81 0.51 8.95 -3.15
CA ASP A 81 0.62 10.28 -3.72
C ASP A 81 0.14 11.32 -2.68
N ALA A 82 1.00 11.60 -1.71
CA ALA A 82 0.89 12.78 -0.87
C ALA A 82 2.02 13.75 -1.19
N ASP A 83 1.68 15.04 -1.28
CA ASP A 83 2.66 16.14 -1.40
C ASP A 83 3.70 16.16 -0.26
N ASP A 84 3.48 15.36 0.80
CA ASP A 84 4.31 15.27 1.99
C ASP A 84 5.00 13.91 2.10
N VAL A 85 6.05 13.71 1.29
CA VAL A 85 6.95 12.53 1.31
C VAL A 85 7.78 12.43 2.61
N THR A 86 7.46 13.26 3.63
CA THR A 86 8.09 13.21 4.95
C THR A 86 7.42 12.21 5.89
N GLY A 87 6.20 11.77 5.58
CA GLY A 87 5.55 10.64 6.24
C GLY A 87 6.30 9.34 5.92
N GLU A 88 6.53 8.52 6.95
CA GLU A 88 7.03 7.15 6.77
C GLU A 88 6.24 6.47 5.61
N CYS A 89 6.87 5.64 4.78
CA CYS A 89 6.24 5.01 3.60
C CYS A 89 5.13 3.99 3.94
N VAL A 90 4.31 4.25 4.97
CA VAL A 90 3.25 3.41 5.55
C VAL A 90 2.34 2.83 4.47
N LEU A 91 1.98 3.63 3.46
CA LEU A 91 1.02 3.28 2.40
C LEU A 91 1.66 2.83 1.07
N GLY A 92 3.00 2.67 1.02
CA GLY A 92 3.68 2.14 -0.16
C GLY A 92 3.49 0.62 -0.31
N LEU A 93 3.43 0.13 -1.54
CA LEU A 93 3.28 -1.30 -1.86
C LEU A 93 4.58 -2.08 -1.57
N GLN A 94 4.44 -3.25 -0.95
CA GLN A 94 5.53 -4.16 -0.58
C GLN A 94 5.56 -5.40 -1.46
N GLU A 95 4.45 -6.16 -1.54
CA GLU A 95 4.39 -7.40 -2.30
C GLU A 95 3.06 -7.53 -3.06
N LEU A 96 3.13 -8.06 -4.28
CA LEU A 96 1.95 -8.48 -5.04
C LEU A 96 1.43 -9.79 -4.44
N LEU A 97 0.15 -9.80 -4.08
CA LEU A 97 -0.55 -10.94 -3.55
C LEU A 97 -1.38 -11.61 -4.66
N ASP A 98 -1.29 -12.93 -4.78
CA ASP A 98 -2.16 -13.72 -5.67
C ASP A 98 -3.41 -14.17 -4.90
N ILE A 99 -4.28 -13.20 -4.61
CA ILE A 99 -5.58 -13.45 -3.98
C ILE A 99 -6.64 -13.46 -5.08
N ARG A 100 -7.52 -14.46 -5.01
CA ARG A 100 -8.72 -14.53 -5.85
C ARG A 100 -9.91 -14.14 -5.02
N LEU A 101 -10.68 -13.15 -5.47
CA LEU A 101 -12.00 -12.92 -4.90
C LEU A 101 -12.88 -14.13 -5.22
N PRO A 102 -13.73 -14.58 -4.28
CA PRO A 102 -14.76 -15.54 -4.61
C PRO A 102 -15.57 -15.00 -5.79
N ALA A 103 -15.85 -15.84 -6.79
CA ALA A 103 -16.79 -15.49 -7.83
C ALA A 103 -18.11 -15.08 -7.15
N GLY A 104 -18.70 -13.96 -7.56
CA GLY A 104 -19.86 -13.34 -6.93
C GLY A 104 -21.16 -14.15 -6.96
N ASP A 105 -21.10 -15.47 -7.14
CA ASP A 105 -22.23 -16.38 -7.06
C ASP A 105 -22.39 -16.92 -5.64
N VAL A 106 -22.65 -16.02 -4.68
CA VAL A 106 -23.32 -16.43 -3.45
C VAL A 106 -24.81 -16.37 -3.76
N ALA A 107 -25.35 -17.48 -4.27
CA ALA A 107 -26.79 -17.71 -4.25
C ALA A 107 -27.24 -17.59 -2.78
N ILE A 108 -28.00 -16.54 -2.47
CA ILE A 108 -28.64 -16.39 -1.17
C ILE A 108 -29.71 -17.50 -1.12
N PRO A 109 -29.64 -18.46 -0.19
CA PRO A 109 -30.74 -19.39 0.01
C PRO A 109 -31.92 -18.62 0.63
N GLU A 110 -33.11 -18.74 0.05
CA GLU A 110 -34.38 -18.39 0.71
C GLU A 110 -34.65 -19.31 1.91
#